data_AF-A0A659UNC0-F1
#
_entry.id   AF-A0A659UNC0-F1
#
_cell.length_a   1.000
_cell.length_b   1.000
_cell.length_c   1.000
_cell.angle_alpha   90.00
_cell.angle_beta   90.00
_cell.angle_gamma   90.00
#
_symmetry.space_group_name_H-M   'P 1'
#
loop_
_entity.id
_entity.type
_entity.pdbx_description
1 polymer ?
#
loop_
_entity_poly.entity_id
_entity_poly.type
_entity_poly.pdbx_seq_one_letter_code
_entity_poly.pdbx_strand_id
1 'polypeptide(L)'
;APYPAAFYIPFADIDFDKLSRTDHSTHCPYKGDASYWSVLPAGEAGKDAMWAYRQPFDEMTDIRDHGAFYASKVTIEAKPD
;
A
#
# COMPACT_ATOMS: atom_id res chain seq x y z
N ALA A 1 -1.74 -18.35 7.99
CA ALA A 1 -0.84 -17.84 6.94
C ALA A 1 0.29 -17.05 7.61
N PRO A 2 1.56 -17.14 7.19
CA PRO A 2 2.68 -16.55 7.93
C PRO A 2 2.90 -15.05 7.64
N TYR A 3 1.94 -14.37 7.01
CA TYR A 3 2.08 -12.96 6.65
C TYR A 3 1.53 -12.08 7.78
N PRO A 4 2.28 -11.02 8.19
CA PRO A 4 1.76 -10.05 9.13
C PRO A 4 0.50 -9.37 8.57
N ALA A 5 -0.38 -8.95 9.47
CA ALA A 5 -1.54 -8.17 9.09
C ALA A 5 -1.10 -6.87 8.40
N ALA A 6 -1.84 -6.46 7.37
CA ALA A 6 -1.66 -5.19 6.69
C ALA A 6 -2.84 -4.27 7.02
N PHE A 7 -2.54 -3.02 7.33
CA PHE A 7 -3.56 -1.99 7.44
C PHE A 7 -3.86 -1.43 6.06
N TYR A 8 -5.12 -1.50 5.65
CA TYR A 8 -5.62 -0.84 4.44
C TYR A 8 -6.16 0.53 4.83
N ILE A 9 -5.47 1.58 4.40
CA ILE A 9 -5.77 2.98 4.69
C ILE A 9 -6.50 3.55 3.49
N PRO A 10 -7.67 4.20 3.65
CA PRO A 10 -8.38 4.84 2.54
C PRO A 10 -7.46 5.83 1.81
N PHE A 11 -7.52 5.86 0.48
CA PHE A 11 -6.72 6.82 -0.31
C PHE A 11 -6.97 8.28 0.07
N ALA A 12 -8.19 8.60 0.54
CA ALA A 12 -8.52 9.94 1.04
C ALA A 12 -7.67 10.36 2.27
N ASP A 13 -7.16 9.39 3.03
CA ASP A 13 -6.36 9.61 4.24
C ASP A 13 -4.85 9.45 3.97
N ILE A 14 -4.44 9.27 2.71
CA ILE A 14 -3.04 9.15 2.30
C ILE A 14 -2.59 10.45 1.62
N ASP A 15 -1.49 11.04 2.11
CA ASP A 15 -0.84 12.18 1.46
C ASP A 15 -0.04 11.72 0.23
N PHE A 16 -0.68 11.70 -0.93
CA PHE A 16 -0.06 11.32 -2.19
C PHE A 16 0.98 12.35 -2.70
N ASP A 17 1.06 13.57 -2.14
CA ASP A 17 2.11 14.53 -2.52
C ASP A 17 3.49 14.09 -2.02
N LYS A 18 3.54 13.15 -1.07
CA LYS A 18 4.79 12.51 -0.58
C LYS A 18 5.13 11.22 -1.31
N LEU A 19 4.29 10.80 -2.25
CA LEU A 19 4.39 9.53 -2.94
C LEU A 19 4.60 9.73 -4.43
N SER A 20 5.36 8.83 -5.05
CA SER A 20 5.45 8.74 -6.50
C SER A 20 5.13 7.32 -6.96
N ARG A 21 4.21 7.19 -7.91
CA ARG A 21 3.83 5.91 -8.48
C ARG A 21 5.01 5.34 -9.27
N THR A 22 5.23 4.03 -9.16
CA THR A 22 6.26 3.32 -9.93
C THR A 22 5.62 2.43 -10.99
N ASP A 23 6.43 1.97 -11.94
CA ASP A 23 6.03 0.96 -12.93
C ASP A 23 6.04 -0.46 -12.34
N HIS A 24 6.39 -0.62 -11.06
CA HIS A 24 6.40 -1.91 -10.40
C HIS A 24 4.96 -2.40 -10.14
N SER A 25 4.74 -3.68 -10.44
CA SER A 25 3.47 -4.37 -10.16
C SER A 25 3.71 -5.84 -9.81
N THR A 26 2.84 -6.40 -8.99
CA THR A 26 2.84 -7.84 -8.69
C THR A 26 1.43 -8.42 -8.79
N HIS A 27 1.33 -9.68 -9.19
CA HIS A 27 0.05 -10.36 -9.31
C HIS A 27 -0.23 -11.22 -8.07
N CYS A 28 -1.42 -11.05 -7.47
CA CYS A 28 -1.92 -11.90 -6.41
C CYS A 28 -3.15 -12.69 -6.92
N PRO A 29 -3.13 -14.04 -6.85
CA PRO A 29 -4.22 -14.87 -7.38
C PRO A 29 -5.57 -14.70 -6.64
N TYR A 30 -5.59 -13.97 -5.52
CA TYR A 30 -6.80 -13.72 -4.73
C TYR A 30 -7.27 -12.28 -4.78
N LYS A 31 -6.42 -11.34 -5.19
CA LYS A 31 -6.68 -9.89 -5.05
C LYS A 31 -6.48 -9.12 -6.35
N GLY A 32 -5.94 -9.73 -7.40
CA GLY A 32 -5.60 -9.05 -8.65
C GLY A 32 -4.20 -8.44 -8.62
N ASP A 33 -4.01 -7.35 -9.37
CA ASP A 33 -2.71 -6.72 -9.58
C ASP A 33 -2.46 -5.57 -8.61
N ALA A 34 -1.36 -5.65 -7.85
CA ALA A 34 -0.91 -4.60 -6.97
C ALA A 34 -0.12 -3.55 -7.76
N SER A 35 -0.47 -2.28 -7.58
CA SER A 35 0.33 -1.11 -7.99
C SER A 35 1.19 -0.63 -6.82
N TYR A 36 2.33 -0.01 -7.10
CA TYR A 36 3.28 0.43 -6.07
C TYR A 36 3.62 1.92 -6.14
N TRP A 37 3.97 2.48 -4.99
CA TRP A 37 4.44 3.86 -4.82
C TRP A 37 5.68 3.90 -3.93
N SER A 38 6.57 4.84 -4.23
CA SER A 38 7.76 5.16 -3.45
C SER A 38 7.54 6.39 -2.58
N VAL A 39 8.03 6.37 -1.35
CA VAL A 39 7.99 7.51 -0.41
C VAL A 39 9.14 8.46 -0.71
N LEU A 40 8.82 9.62 -1.30
CA LEU A 40 9.81 10.58 -1.80
C LEU A 40 10.81 11.06 -0.74
N PRO A 41 10.37 11.47 0.49
CA PRO A 41 11.32 11.96 1.50
C PRO A 41 12.31 10.90 2.02
N ALA A 42 12.03 9.62 1.81
CA ALA A 42 12.86 8.51 2.29
C ALA A 42 13.90 8.03 1.26
N GLY A 43 13.91 8.60 0.04
CA GLY A 43 14.81 8.18 -1.03
C GLY A 43 14.70 6.68 -1.33
N GLU A 44 15.84 6.01 -1.51
CA GLU A 44 15.87 4.57 -1.83
C GLU A 44 15.23 3.70 -0.73
N ALA A 45 15.29 4.10 0.54
CA ALA A 45 14.64 3.36 1.63
C ALA A 45 13.11 3.35 1.51
N GLY A 46 12.54 4.36 0.85
CA GLY A 46 11.11 4.49 0.58
C GLY A 46 10.64 3.84 -0.71
N LYS A 47 11.55 3.24 -1.49
CA LYS A 47 11.22 2.65 -2.80
C LYS A 47 10.17 1.56 -2.66
N ASP A 48 9.10 1.62 -3.44
CA ASP A 48 7.99 0.65 -3.45
C ASP A 48 7.54 0.28 -2.02
N ALA A 49 7.36 1.29 -1.16
CA ALA A 49 7.01 1.12 0.24
C ALA A 49 5.50 0.99 0.46
N MET A 50 4.69 1.55 -0.44
CA MET A 50 3.24 1.43 -0.45
C MET A 50 2.79 0.57 -1.64
N TRP A 51 1.77 -0.27 -1.43
CA TRP A 51 1.05 -0.94 -2.51
C TRP A 51 -0.46 -0.76 -2.37
N ALA A 52 -1.18 -0.97 -3.47
CA ALA A 52 -2.64 -0.98 -3.49
C ALA A 52 -3.18 -1.86 -4.62
N TYR A 53 -4.34 -2.47 -4.40
CA TYR A 53 -5.10 -3.15 -5.45
C TYR A 53 -6.13 -2.17 -6.00
N ARG A 54 -5.82 -1.51 -7.12
CA ARG A 54 -6.70 -0.50 -7.72
C ARG A 54 -7.89 -1.11 -8.46
N GLN A 55 -7.72 -2.33 -8.95
CA GLN A 55 -8.74 -3.12 -9.63
C GLN A 55 -8.77 -4.51 -8.99
N PRO A 56 -9.19 -4.63 -7.71
CA PRO A 56 -9.25 -5.92 -7.06
C PRO A 56 -10.35 -6.78 -7.67
N PHE A 57 -10.26 -8.10 -7.50
CA PHE A 57 -11.36 -9.02 -7.80
C PHE A 57 -12.61 -8.67 -6.98
N ASP A 58 -13.77 -9.10 -7.47
CA ASP A 58 -15.08 -8.73 -6.91
C ASP A 58 -15.24 -9.16 -5.45
N GLU A 59 -14.62 -10.28 -5.07
CA GLU A 59 -14.60 -10.79 -3.69
C GLU A 59 -13.79 -9.91 -2.73
N MET A 60 -12.99 -8.98 -3.24
CA MET A 60 -12.08 -8.11 -2.48
C MET A 60 -12.33 -6.63 -2.79
N THR A 61 -13.56 -6.24 -3.14
CA THR A 61 -13.89 -4.83 -3.43
C THR A 61 -13.68 -3.88 -2.25
N ASP A 62 -13.75 -4.38 -1.02
CA ASP A 62 -13.61 -3.58 0.21
C ASP A 62 -12.23 -2.92 0.34
N ILE A 63 -11.20 -3.49 -0.30
CA ILE A 63 -9.84 -2.93 -0.33
C ILE A 63 -9.56 -2.09 -1.58
N ARG A 64 -10.57 -1.87 -2.44
CA ARG A 64 -10.47 -0.91 -3.54
C ARG A 64 -10.28 0.50 -2.95
N ASP A 65 -9.47 1.32 -3.61
CA ASP A 65 -9.15 2.68 -3.16
C ASP A 65 -8.52 2.74 -1.75
N HIS A 66 -7.85 1.65 -1.33
CA HIS A 66 -7.06 1.60 -0.11
C HIS A 66 -5.60 1.25 -0.40
N GLY A 67 -4.69 1.88 0.34
CA GLY A 67 -3.26 1.63 0.32
C GLY A 67 -2.80 0.87 1.56
N ALA A 68 -1.74 0.07 1.41
CA ALA A 68 -1.06 -0.56 2.53
C ALA A 68 0.45 -0.35 2.41
N PHE A 69 1.15 -0.39 3.55
CA PHE A 69 2.57 -0.07 3.64
C PHE A 69 3.38 -1.23 4.20
N TYR A 70 4.62 -1.39 3.72
CA TYR A 70 5.46 -2.51 4.16
C TYR A 70 6.02 -2.16 5.53
N ALA A 71 5.59 -2.89 6.56
CA ALA A 71 6.08 -2.70 7.93
C ALA A 71 7.60 -2.93 8.08
N SER A 72 8.26 -3.54 7.08
CA SER A 72 9.73 -3.63 7.02
C SER A 72 10.41 -2.35 6.52
N LYS A 73 9.66 -1.39 5.96
CA LYS A 73 10.15 -0.12 5.40
C LYS A 73 9.59 1.11 6.13
N VAL A 74 8.49 0.95 6.87
CA VAL A 74 7.84 2.04 7.60
C VAL A 74 7.58 1.65 9.05
N THR A 75 7.46 2.66 9.92
CA THR A 75 6.92 2.51 11.28
C THR A 75 5.44 2.83 11.25
N ILE A 76 4.61 1.95 11.81
CA ILE A 76 3.17 2.14 11.94
C ILE A 76 2.85 2.37 13.41
N GLU A 77 2.31 3.54 13.74
CA GLU A 77 1.92 3.92 15.10
C GLU A 77 0.43 4.25 15.13
N ALA A 78 -0.30 3.67 16.10
CA ALA A 78 -1.63 4.13 16.45
C ALA A 78 -1.53 5.00 17.70
N LYS A 79 -1.90 6.27 17.57
CA LYS A 79 -1.93 7.22 18.70
C LYS A 79 -3.38 7.41 19.11
N PRO A 80 -3.79 6.98 20.31
CA PRO A 80 -5.08 7.40 20.84
C PRO A 80 -5.06 8.92 21.03
N ASP A 81 -6.22 9.54 20.85
CA ASP A 81 -6.46 10.96 21.16
C ASP A 81 -6.19 11.27 22.64
#